data_AF-B7QGS7-F1
#
_entry.id   AF-B7QGS7-F1
#
_cell.length_a   1.000
_cell.length_b   1.000
_cell.length_c   1.000
_cell.angle_alpha   90.00
_cell.angle_beta   90.00
_cell.angle_gamma   90.00
#
_symmetry.space_group_name_H-M   'P 1'
#
loop_
_entity.id
_entity.type
_entity.pdbx_description
1 polymer ?
#
loop_
_entity_poly.entity_id
_entity_poly.type
_entity_poly.pdbx_seq_one_letter_code
_entity_poly.pdbx_strand_id
1 'polypeptide(L)'
;MDALAAHSREGGFVLLSLRTALTPAEMFLSNVGKVPLRVHSRDFVEASFRKRGFRVVCLRSNNLSALLLFRKGSATPAGAEKQAVIRVGSGRFDWVEEIKAKAIEYQERPAGENVWLVAEDVGTSGVVGLTNCLRQETGGDHIRCVFNASLEGGANPVADFQPASWEHKELVERDLVMNVYRDGKWGSFRHTVTQSPGTPCLWTEHAVLNVQTRGDLSSLQWFESPLRYRPASDDRVLCSVYYAPLNFRDVMLATGKLAPDALPGNLATSECVLGLEFSGRDPSGRRVMGLVVAGGMATAVAADPNFLWEVPADWSLEEAATVPVAYSTAYYALLVRGAMLPGEALLVHSGSGGVGMAVISIALSMGCTVFTTVG
;
A
#
# COMPACT_ATOMS: atom_id res chain seq x y z
N MET A 1 -3.35 -35.06 23.36
CA MET A 1 -3.49 -35.35 21.92
C MET A 1 -4.69 -36.24 21.64
N ASP A 2 -5.00 -37.23 22.48
CA ASP A 2 -6.17 -38.13 22.30
C ASP A 2 -7.51 -37.39 22.27
N ALA A 3 -7.73 -36.45 23.20
CA ALA A 3 -8.93 -35.62 23.19
C ALA A 3 -9.08 -34.84 21.87
N LEU A 4 -8.01 -34.20 21.37
CA LEU A 4 -8.04 -33.49 20.08
C LEU A 4 -8.37 -34.43 18.91
N ALA A 5 -7.82 -35.65 18.91
CA ALA A 5 -8.11 -36.64 17.89
C ALA A 5 -9.57 -37.10 17.90
N ALA A 6 -10.15 -37.27 19.09
CA ALA A 6 -11.55 -37.65 19.26
C ALA A 6 -12.53 -36.55 18.82
N HIS A 7 -12.21 -35.28 19.08
CA HIS A 7 -13.08 -34.15 18.73
C HIS A 7 -12.90 -33.65 17.29
N SER A 8 -11.83 -34.07 16.59
CA SER A 8 -11.59 -33.69 15.20
C SER A 8 -12.44 -34.52 14.24
N ARG A 9 -13.20 -33.86 13.38
CA ARG A 9 -13.93 -34.50 12.27
C ARG A 9 -12.94 -35.06 11.23
N GLU A 10 -13.36 -36.08 10.49
CA GLU A 10 -12.61 -36.56 9.33
C GLU A 10 -12.41 -35.43 8.31
N GLY A 11 -11.23 -35.35 7.70
CA GLY A 11 -10.86 -34.25 6.81
C GLY A 11 -10.58 -32.92 7.51
N GLY A 12 -10.86 -32.81 8.82
CA GLY A 12 -10.64 -31.60 9.62
C GLY A 12 -9.16 -31.31 9.91
N PHE A 13 -8.90 -30.12 10.44
CA PHE A 13 -7.55 -29.61 10.69
C PHE A 13 -7.28 -29.33 12.17
N VAL A 14 -6.02 -29.47 12.58
CA VAL A 14 -5.52 -29.06 13.90
C VAL A 14 -4.30 -28.19 13.71
N LEU A 15 -4.37 -26.95 14.19
CA LEU A 15 -3.23 -26.04 14.23
C LEU A 15 -2.56 -26.11 15.60
N LEU A 16 -1.27 -26.42 15.62
CA LEU A 16 -0.48 -26.53 16.84
C LEU A 16 0.69 -25.55 16.79
N SER A 17 0.75 -24.66 17.79
CA SER A 17 1.94 -23.86 18.06
C SER A 17 2.80 -24.61 19.08
N LEU A 18 3.94 -25.12 18.63
CA LEU A 18 4.89 -25.87 19.43
C LEU A 18 6.08 -24.98 19.77
N ARG A 19 6.39 -24.87 21.06
CA ARG A 19 7.67 -24.32 21.51
C ARG A 19 8.76 -25.36 21.31
N THR A 20 9.85 -25.01 20.61
CA THR A 20 10.97 -25.92 20.31
C THR A 20 12.25 -25.57 21.06
N ALA A 21 12.31 -24.39 21.68
CA ALA A 21 13.40 -23.97 22.56
C ALA A 21 12.90 -22.99 23.65
N LEU A 22 13.60 -22.92 24.78
CA LEU A 22 13.32 -21.92 25.84
C LEU A 22 14.26 -20.72 25.69
N THR A 23 13.72 -19.54 25.97
CA THR A 23 14.49 -18.30 26.09
C THR A 23 15.17 -18.20 27.46
N PRO A 24 16.21 -17.35 27.62
CA PRO A 24 16.83 -17.11 28.92
C PRO A 24 15.85 -16.69 30.02
N ALA A 25 14.86 -15.85 29.68
CA ALA A 25 13.83 -15.42 30.63
C ALA A 25 12.94 -16.59 31.08
N GLU A 26 12.52 -17.46 30.15
CA GLU A 26 11.73 -18.65 30.48
C GLU A 26 12.51 -19.65 31.34
N MET A 27 13.80 -19.86 31.06
CA MET A 27 14.67 -20.71 31.89
C MET A 27 14.82 -20.14 33.31
N PHE A 28 15.02 -18.82 33.43
CA PHE A 28 15.09 -18.15 34.72
C PHE A 28 13.78 -18.30 35.51
N LEU A 29 12.64 -18.02 34.89
CA LEU A 29 11.32 -18.15 35.53
C LEU A 29 11.01 -19.60 35.94
N SER A 30 11.39 -20.57 35.11
CA SER A 30 11.25 -21.99 35.44
C SER A 30 12.04 -22.35 36.70
N ASN A 31 13.27 -21.85 36.83
CA ASN A 31 14.12 -22.07 37.99
C ASN A 31 13.58 -21.39 39.25
N VAL A 32 13.18 -20.11 39.15
CA VAL A 32 12.63 -19.34 40.29
C VAL A 32 11.30 -19.92 40.76
N GLY A 33 10.41 -20.23 39.83
CA GLY A 33 9.08 -20.79 40.13
C GLY A 33 9.10 -22.28 40.49
N LYS A 34 10.23 -22.98 40.33
CA LYS A 34 10.35 -24.44 40.50
C LYS A 34 9.34 -25.24 39.67
N VAL A 35 8.89 -24.69 38.55
CA VAL A 35 7.98 -25.35 37.59
C VAL A 35 8.79 -25.73 36.36
N PRO A 36 9.03 -27.03 36.09
CA PRO A 36 9.82 -27.46 34.95
C PRO A 36 9.07 -27.20 33.65
N LEU A 37 9.59 -26.30 32.81
CA LEU A 37 9.08 -26.08 31.46
C LEU A 37 9.60 -27.17 30.53
N ARG A 38 8.69 -27.98 29.99
CA ARG A 38 9.05 -29.06 29.05
C ARG A 38 8.95 -28.60 27.62
N VAL A 39 10.00 -28.86 26.86
CA VAL A 39 10.03 -28.69 25.41
C VAL A 39 9.99 -30.08 24.78
N HIS A 40 9.13 -30.25 23.78
CA HIS A 40 9.05 -31.50 23.02
C HIS A 40 9.70 -31.31 21.66
N SER A 41 10.42 -32.32 21.19
CA SER A 41 10.93 -32.31 19.82
C SER A 41 9.77 -32.35 18.84
N ARG A 42 9.94 -31.68 17.71
CA ARG A 42 8.97 -31.69 16.61
C ARG A 42 8.65 -33.12 16.18
N ASP A 43 9.67 -33.95 15.98
CA ASP A 43 9.52 -35.31 15.46
C ASP A 43 8.68 -36.19 16.41
N PHE A 44 8.81 -35.99 17.73
CA PHE A 44 7.96 -36.68 18.72
C PHE A 44 6.49 -36.29 18.57
N VAL A 45 6.21 -35.00 18.40
CA VAL A 45 4.84 -34.48 18.22
C VAL A 45 4.24 -35.00 16.91
N GLU A 46 4.98 -34.90 15.81
CA GLU A 46 4.54 -35.38 14.51
C GLU A 46 4.24 -36.90 14.53
N ALA A 47 5.14 -37.71 15.10
CA ALA A 47 4.92 -39.15 15.24
C ALA A 47 3.68 -39.46 16.09
N SER A 48 3.41 -38.68 17.13
CA SER A 48 2.26 -38.86 18.01
C SER A 48 0.93 -38.54 17.31
N PHE A 49 0.90 -37.52 16.46
CA PHE A 49 -0.24 -37.20 15.61
C PHE A 49 -0.42 -38.24 14.49
N ARG A 50 0.68 -38.71 13.88
CA ARG A 50 0.66 -39.76 12.85
C ARG A 50 0.02 -41.06 13.33
N LYS A 51 0.34 -41.50 14.56
CA LYS A 51 -0.31 -42.67 15.20
C LYS A 51 -1.82 -42.54 15.36
N ARG A 52 -2.36 -41.32 15.28
CA ARG A 52 -3.78 -41.00 15.44
C ARG A 52 -4.46 -40.63 14.12
N GLY A 53 -3.83 -40.97 12.99
CA GLY A 53 -4.39 -40.73 11.65
C GLY A 53 -4.24 -39.29 11.14
N PHE A 54 -3.40 -38.47 11.79
CA PHE A 54 -3.12 -37.12 11.31
C PHE A 54 -1.86 -37.07 10.45
N ARG A 55 -1.82 -36.10 9.53
CA ARG A 55 -0.65 -35.81 8.70
C ARG A 55 -0.33 -34.34 8.76
N VAL A 56 0.96 -33.99 8.72
CA VAL A 56 1.39 -32.59 8.61
C VAL A 56 1.12 -32.12 7.18
N VAL A 57 0.38 -31.02 7.04
CA VAL A 57 0.07 -30.39 5.75
C VAL A 57 0.73 -29.03 5.58
N CYS A 58 1.11 -28.37 6.67
CA CYS A 58 1.92 -27.16 6.65
C CYS A 58 2.84 -27.12 7.88
N LEU A 59 4.07 -26.68 7.67
CA LEU A 59 5.05 -26.42 8.72
C LEU A 59 5.66 -25.04 8.49
N ARG A 60 5.60 -24.20 9.52
CA ARG A 60 6.36 -22.94 9.60
C ARG A 60 7.14 -22.94 10.89
N SER A 61 8.44 -22.70 10.84
CA SER A 61 9.28 -22.71 12.03
C SER A 61 10.23 -21.53 12.05
N ASN A 62 10.59 -21.11 13.25
CA ASN A 62 11.69 -20.20 13.53
C ASN A 62 12.58 -20.82 14.62
N ASN A 63 13.55 -20.06 15.14
CA ASN A 63 14.51 -20.57 16.12
C ASN A 63 13.88 -20.91 17.49
N LEU A 64 12.66 -20.46 17.76
CA LEU A 64 12.00 -20.61 19.07
C LEU A 64 10.78 -21.53 19.04
N SER A 65 10.11 -21.62 17.89
CA SER A 65 8.80 -22.25 17.77
C SER A 65 8.55 -22.80 16.38
N ALA A 66 7.68 -23.80 16.32
CA ALA A 66 7.14 -24.37 15.09
C ALA A 66 5.61 -24.32 15.13
N LEU A 67 5.01 -23.78 14.07
CA LEU A 67 3.60 -23.86 13.79
C LEU A 67 3.36 -25.03 12.82
N LEU A 68 2.63 -26.02 13.30
CA LEU A 68 2.30 -27.24 12.57
C LEU A 68 0.80 -27.26 12.30
N LEU A 69 0.42 -27.35 11.02
CA LEU A 69 -0.96 -27.63 10.62
C LEU A 69 -1.06 -29.11 10.28
N PHE A 70 -1.89 -29.81 11.04
CA PHE A 70 -2.23 -31.20 10.80
C PHE A 70 -3.59 -31.31 10.13
N ARG A 71 -3.76 -32.34 9.31
CA ARG A 71 -5.06 -32.77 8.78
C ARG A 71 -5.36 -34.20 9.19
N LYS A 72 -6.59 -34.48 9.61
CA LYS A 72 -7.05 -35.84 9.92
C LYS A 72 -7.43 -36.54 8.62
N GLY A 73 -6.76 -37.66 8.32
CA GLY A 73 -7.11 -38.49 7.18
C GLY A 73 -8.45 -39.21 7.38
N SER A 74 -9.04 -39.69 6.27
CA SER A 74 -10.15 -40.63 6.31
C SER A 74 -9.68 -41.99 6.86
N ALA A 75 -10.56 -42.68 7.60
CA ALA A 75 -10.31 -44.04 8.07
C ALA A 75 -10.10 -45.03 6.91
N THR A 76 -10.69 -44.76 5.74
CA THR A 76 -10.54 -45.56 4.52
C THR A 76 -10.14 -44.64 3.37
N PRO A 77 -8.83 -44.49 3.09
CA PRO A 77 -8.37 -43.67 1.98
C PRO A 77 -8.90 -44.23 0.67
N ALA A 78 -9.50 -43.38 -0.17
CA ALA A 78 -9.88 -43.78 -1.52
C ALA A 78 -8.61 -44.16 -2.30
N GLY A 79 -8.64 -45.32 -2.96
CA GLY A 79 -7.55 -45.76 -3.81
C GLY A 79 -7.35 -44.83 -5.03
N ALA A 80 -6.20 -44.96 -5.67
CA ALA A 80 -5.84 -44.14 -6.83
C ALA A 80 -6.82 -44.33 -8.01
N GLU A 81 -7.42 -45.52 -8.12
CA GLU A 81 -8.43 -45.88 -9.11
C GLU A 81 -9.76 -45.13 -8.98
N LYS A 82 -9.99 -44.50 -7.83
CA LYS A 82 -11.19 -43.69 -7.54
C LYS A 82 -10.98 -42.19 -7.78
N GLN A 83 -9.77 -41.80 -8.17
CA GLN A 83 -9.42 -40.41 -8.47
C GLN A 83 -9.58 -40.15 -9.97
N ALA A 84 -10.44 -39.20 -10.34
CA ALA A 84 -10.53 -38.74 -11.73
C ALA A 84 -9.49 -37.64 -11.97
N VAL A 85 -8.91 -37.60 -13.16
CA VAL A 85 -7.94 -36.56 -13.57
C VAL A 85 -8.44 -35.91 -14.84
N ILE A 86 -8.60 -34.60 -14.81
CA ILE A 86 -9.01 -33.78 -15.97
C ILE A 86 -7.88 -32.80 -16.26
N ARG A 87 -7.42 -32.78 -17.51
CA ARG A 87 -6.36 -31.87 -17.96
C ARG A 87 -6.98 -30.56 -18.43
N VAL A 88 -6.52 -29.45 -17.86
CA VAL A 88 -7.04 -28.10 -18.10
C VAL A 88 -5.97 -27.29 -18.81
N GLY A 89 -6.14 -27.14 -20.11
CA GLY A 89 -5.28 -26.33 -20.98
C GLY A 89 -6.00 -25.11 -21.55
N SER A 90 -5.22 -24.13 -21.98
CA SER A 90 -5.69 -22.84 -22.53
C SER A 90 -6.16 -22.90 -24.00
N GLY A 91 -5.73 -23.91 -24.77
CA GLY A 91 -5.97 -23.99 -26.21
C GLY A 91 -7.32 -24.59 -26.63
N ARG A 92 -7.93 -25.42 -25.78
CA ARG A 92 -9.25 -26.06 -26.02
C ARG A 92 -10.01 -26.16 -24.70
N PHE A 93 -11.33 -26.00 -24.76
CA PHE A 93 -12.21 -25.96 -23.58
C PHE A 93 -13.13 -27.19 -23.47
N ASP A 94 -12.84 -28.26 -24.20
CA ASP A 94 -13.65 -29.49 -24.18
C ASP A 94 -13.71 -30.13 -22.77
N TRP A 95 -12.67 -29.91 -21.97
CA TRP A 95 -12.59 -30.32 -20.56
C TRP A 95 -13.71 -29.72 -19.69
N VAL A 96 -14.37 -28.64 -20.11
CA VAL A 96 -15.51 -28.05 -19.37
C VAL A 96 -16.68 -29.04 -19.29
N GLU A 97 -16.99 -29.71 -20.39
CA GLU A 97 -18.06 -30.71 -20.42
C GLU A 97 -17.68 -31.96 -19.61
N GLU A 98 -16.40 -32.32 -19.61
CA GLU A 98 -15.88 -33.40 -18.76
C GLU A 98 -16.00 -33.05 -17.26
N ILE A 99 -15.67 -31.81 -16.86
CA ILE A 99 -15.84 -31.33 -15.49
C ILE A 99 -17.31 -31.42 -15.08
N LYS A 100 -18.25 -30.98 -15.93
CA LYS A 100 -19.69 -31.05 -15.63
C LYS A 100 -20.14 -32.49 -15.39
N ALA A 101 -19.77 -33.40 -16.29
CA ALA A 101 -20.13 -34.81 -16.17
C ALA A 101 -19.55 -35.43 -14.88
N LYS A 102 -18.28 -35.14 -14.57
CA LYS A 102 -17.62 -35.66 -13.36
C LYS A 102 -18.12 -35.02 -12.08
N ALA A 103 -18.49 -33.75 -12.08
CA ALA A 103 -19.07 -33.09 -10.92
C ALA A 103 -20.39 -33.75 -10.49
N ILE A 104 -21.26 -34.09 -11.46
CA ILE A 104 -22.51 -34.82 -11.20
C ILE A 104 -22.22 -36.24 -10.70
N GLU A 105 -21.30 -36.95 -11.34
CA GLU A 105 -20.94 -38.32 -10.94
C GLU A 105 -20.36 -38.38 -9.52
N TYR A 106 -19.53 -37.39 -9.14
CA TYR A 106 -18.84 -37.38 -7.86
C TYR A 106 -19.68 -36.78 -6.72
N GLN A 107 -20.78 -36.11 -7.01
CA GLN A 107 -21.67 -35.53 -5.99
C GLN A 107 -22.19 -36.57 -4.99
N GLU A 108 -22.44 -37.79 -5.45
CA GLU A 108 -22.96 -38.90 -4.62
C GLU A 108 -21.83 -39.82 -4.10
N ARG A 109 -20.56 -39.52 -4.43
CA ARG A 109 -19.43 -40.36 -4.02
C ARG A 109 -18.98 -40.07 -2.58
N PRO A 110 -18.40 -41.04 -1.88
CA PRO A 110 -17.84 -40.82 -0.56
C PRO A 110 -16.71 -39.78 -0.55
N ALA A 111 -16.53 -39.09 0.58
CA ALA A 111 -15.43 -38.15 0.77
C ALA A 111 -14.06 -38.82 0.55
N GLY A 112 -13.19 -38.15 -0.21
CA GLY A 112 -11.85 -38.64 -0.56
C GLY A 112 -11.75 -39.24 -1.96
N GLU A 113 -12.87 -39.58 -2.62
CA GLU A 113 -12.91 -39.81 -4.06
C GLU A 113 -12.99 -38.45 -4.75
N ASN A 114 -11.94 -38.01 -5.44
CA ASN A 114 -11.85 -36.63 -5.95
C ASN A 114 -11.67 -36.55 -7.46
N VAL A 115 -12.01 -35.38 -8.00
CA VAL A 115 -11.69 -34.95 -9.37
C VAL A 115 -10.53 -33.95 -9.30
N TRP A 116 -9.42 -34.31 -9.93
CA TRP A 116 -8.19 -33.52 -9.95
C TRP A 116 -8.08 -32.76 -11.27
N LEU A 117 -8.21 -31.43 -11.17
CA LEU A 117 -7.95 -30.51 -12.28
C LEU A 117 -6.45 -30.25 -12.37
N VAL A 118 -5.80 -30.74 -13.41
CA VAL A 118 -4.37 -30.55 -13.61
C VAL A 118 -4.13 -29.57 -14.74
N ALA A 119 -3.49 -28.45 -14.42
CA ALA A 119 -3.07 -27.48 -15.43
C ALA A 119 -2.03 -28.08 -16.39
N GLU A 120 -2.26 -27.93 -17.68
CA GLU A 120 -1.25 -28.23 -18.71
C GLU A 120 -0.28 -27.06 -18.89
N ASP A 121 -0.78 -25.82 -18.83
CA ASP A 121 0.02 -24.62 -19.02
C ASP A 121 0.86 -24.31 -17.76
N VAL A 122 2.18 -24.44 -17.87
CA VAL A 122 3.13 -24.12 -16.80
C VAL A 122 3.18 -22.60 -16.60
N GLY A 123 3.09 -22.16 -15.35
CA GLY A 123 3.25 -20.75 -14.95
C GLY A 123 2.05 -19.83 -15.24
N THR A 124 1.18 -20.17 -16.19
CA THR A 124 0.14 -19.24 -16.71
C THR A 124 -1.30 -19.74 -16.59
N SER A 125 -1.53 -20.95 -16.08
CA SER A 125 -2.89 -21.50 -15.94
C SER A 125 -3.72 -20.85 -14.82
N GLY A 126 -4.98 -20.52 -15.14
CA GLY A 126 -5.98 -20.02 -14.19
C GLY A 126 -6.66 -21.09 -13.33
N VAL A 127 -6.17 -22.33 -13.31
CA VAL A 127 -6.85 -23.48 -12.67
C VAL A 127 -7.15 -23.25 -11.18
N VAL A 128 -6.31 -22.50 -10.47
CA VAL A 128 -6.53 -22.16 -9.05
C VAL A 128 -7.77 -21.28 -8.88
N GLY A 129 -7.95 -20.29 -9.77
CA GLY A 129 -9.13 -19.43 -9.79
C GLY A 129 -10.40 -20.21 -10.14
N LEU A 130 -10.33 -21.03 -11.19
CA LEU A 130 -11.43 -21.93 -11.58
C LEU A 130 -11.86 -22.85 -10.44
N THR A 131 -10.88 -23.45 -9.75
CA THR A 131 -11.14 -24.34 -8.61
C THR A 131 -11.83 -23.60 -7.48
N ASN A 132 -11.46 -22.35 -7.18
CA ASN A 132 -12.18 -21.55 -6.18
C ASN A 132 -13.66 -21.35 -6.54
N CYS A 133 -13.99 -21.16 -7.83
CA CYS A 133 -15.37 -21.03 -8.28
C CYS A 133 -16.14 -22.35 -8.11
N LEU A 134 -15.63 -23.45 -8.70
CA LEU A 134 -16.27 -24.76 -8.63
C LEU A 134 -16.44 -25.27 -7.20
N ARG A 135 -15.58 -24.82 -6.29
CA ARG A 135 -15.63 -25.19 -4.88
C ARG A 135 -16.88 -24.69 -4.15
N GLN A 136 -17.52 -23.65 -4.67
CA GLN A 136 -18.76 -23.08 -4.15
C GLN A 136 -20.02 -23.68 -4.80
N GLU A 137 -19.84 -24.53 -5.80
CA GLU A 137 -20.93 -25.23 -6.48
C GLU A 137 -21.28 -26.55 -5.80
N THR A 138 -22.44 -27.10 -6.14
CA THR A 138 -22.89 -28.41 -5.65
C THR A 138 -21.92 -29.50 -6.13
N GLY A 139 -21.46 -30.38 -5.23
CA GLY A 139 -20.45 -31.39 -5.54
C GLY A 139 -19.01 -30.83 -5.61
N GLY A 140 -18.82 -29.53 -5.38
CA GLY A 140 -17.51 -28.90 -5.32
C GLY A 140 -16.56 -29.54 -4.30
N ASP A 141 -17.11 -30.24 -3.29
CA ASP A 141 -16.40 -30.98 -2.23
C ASP A 141 -15.33 -31.95 -2.74
N HIS A 142 -15.50 -32.46 -3.95
CA HIS A 142 -14.62 -33.43 -4.58
C HIS A 142 -13.57 -32.79 -5.50
N ILE A 143 -13.63 -31.49 -5.75
CA ILE A 143 -12.70 -30.82 -6.67
C ILE A 143 -11.37 -30.52 -5.98
N ARG A 144 -10.27 -30.92 -6.62
CA ARG A 144 -8.88 -30.63 -6.26
C ARG A 144 -8.17 -30.06 -7.47
N CYS A 145 -7.11 -29.29 -7.27
CA CYS A 145 -6.27 -28.86 -8.38
C CYS A 145 -4.79 -29.11 -8.15
N VAL A 146 -4.09 -29.31 -9.27
CA VAL A 146 -2.63 -29.35 -9.38
C VAL A 146 -2.22 -28.30 -10.39
N PHE A 147 -1.34 -27.40 -9.95
CA PHE A 147 -0.80 -26.33 -10.78
C PHE A 147 0.71 -26.26 -10.66
N ASN A 148 1.41 -26.31 -11.79
CA ASN A 148 2.83 -26.01 -11.83
C ASN A 148 3.04 -24.50 -12.09
N ALA A 149 3.38 -23.76 -11.04
CA ALA A 149 3.66 -22.32 -11.05
C ALA A 149 5.17 -22.01 -11.22
N SER A 150 5.98 -23.00 -11.62
CA SER A 150 7.40 -22.78 -11.91
C SER A 150 7.54 -21.90 -13.15
N LEU A 151 8.59 -21.07 -13.19
CA LEU A 151 8.92 -20.28 -14.37
C LEU A 151 9.61 -21.17 -15.41
N GLU A 152 9.50 -20.85 -16.71
CA GLU A 152 10.22 -21.57 -17.76
C GLU A 152 11.73 -21.61 -17.45
N GLY A 153 12.34 -22.80 -17.54
CA GLY A 153 13.74 -23.02 -17.15
C GLY A 153 13.96 -23.25 -15.63
N GLY A 154 12.89 -23.38 -14.84
CA GLY A 154 12.97 -23.68 -13.41
C GLY A 154 13.77 -24.95 -13.10
N ALA A 155 14.59 -24.90 -12.05
CA ALA A 155 15.31 -26.05 -11.56
C ALA A 155 14.33 -27.07 -10.95
N ASN A 156 14.44 -28.34 -11.37
CA ASN A 156 13.61 -29.49 -10.95
C ASN A 156 12.21 -29.50 -11.58
N PRO A 157 12.04 -30.06 -12.80
CA PRO A 157 10.72 -30.30 -13.36
C PRO A 157 9.93 -31.28 -12.49
N VAL A 158 8.63 -31.02 -12.30
CA VAL A 158 7.72 -31.97 -11.67
C VAL A 158 7.22 -32.97 -12.71
N ALA A 159 7.12 -34.24 -12.31
CA ALA A 159 6.50 -35.26 -13.14
C ALA A 159 5.03 -34.91 -13.40
N ASP A 160 4.49 -35.40 -14.53
CA ASP A 160 3.07 -35.25 -14.82
C ASP A 160 2.22 -35.94 -13.73
N PHE A 161 1.20 -35.24 -13.23
CA PHE A 161 0.41 -35.71 -12.10
C PHE A 161 -0.34 -37.00 -12.44
N GLN A 162 -0.09 -38.04 -11.65
CA GLN A 162 -0.74 -39.34 -11.77
C GLN A 162 -1.06 -39.87 -10.36
N PRO A 163 -2.34 -40.00 -9.97
CA PRO A 163 -2.73 -40.40 -8.60
C PRO A 163 -2.12 -41.73 -8.13
N ALA A 164 -1.87 -42.66 -9.06
CA ALA A 164 -1.31 -43.98 -8.77
C ALA A 164 0.23 -43.98 -8.64
N SER A 165 0.90 -42.90 -9.05
CA SER A 165 2.36 -42.84 -9.01
C SER A 165 2.86 -42.63 -7.58
N TRP A 166 4.04 -43.17 -7.29
CA TRP A 166 4.62 -43.09 -5.96
C TRP A 166 4.98 -41.64 -5.59
N GLU A 167 5.30 -40.79 -6.56
CA GLU A 167 5.62 -39.37 -6.38
C GLU A 167 4.39 -38.56 -5.91
N HIS A 168 3.20 -38.93 -6.38
CA HIS A 168 1.96 -38.17 -6.11
C HIS A 168 1.10 -38.80 -5.01
N LYS A 169 1.42 -40.01 -4.57
CA LYS A 169 0.71 -40.70 -3.50
C LYS A 169 0.58 -39.83 -2.25
N GLU A 170 1.65 -39.14 -1.85
CA GLU A 170 1.58 -38.24 -0.69
C GLU A 170 0.64 -37.05 -0.92
N LEU A 171 0.57 -36.54 -2.15
CA LEU A 171 -0.31 -35.42 -2.51
C LEU A 171 -1.79 -35.84 -2.40
N VAL A 172 -2.13 -37.00 -2.95
CA VAL A 172 -3.48 -37.59 -2.87
C VAL A 172 -3.84 -37.89 -1.41
N GLU A 173 -2.92 -38.46 -0.63
CA GLU A 173 -3.14 -38.77 0.78
C GLU A 173 -3.29 -37.51 1.67
N ARG A 174 -2.67 -36.39 1.30
CA ARG A 174 -2.88 -35.09 1.97
C ARG A 174 -4.22 -34.46 1.61
N ASP A 175 -4.77 -34.81 0.44
CA ASP A 175 -6.11 -34.44 -0.06
C ASP A 175 -6.37 -32.92 -0.10
N LEU A 176 -5.32 -32.08 -0.17
CA LEU A 176 -5.49 -30.63 -0.11
C LEU A 176 -6.18 -30.13 -1.38
N VAL A 177 -7.09 -29.16 -1.23
CA VAL A 177 -7.82 -28.57 -2.37
C VAL A 177 -6.89 -27.95 -3.41
N MET A 178 -5.89 -27.21 -2.94
CA MET A 178 -4.97 -26.45 -3.79
C MET A 178 -3.55 -26.99 -3.66
N ASN A 179 -3.01 -27.52 -4.75
CA ASN A 179 -1.66 -28.07 -4.80
C ASN A 179 -0.86 -27.34 -5.87
N VAL A 180 -0.05 -26.39 -5.44
CA VAL A 180 0.79 -25.58 -6.32
C VAL A 180 2.24 -26.01 -6.17
N TYR A 181 2.85 -26.43 -7.26
CA TYR A 181 4.27 -26.74 -7.32
C TYR A 181 5.04 -25.53 -7.85
N ARG A 182 6.15 -25.19 -7.21
CA ARG A 182 7.09 -24.17 -7.68
C ARG A 182 8.51 -24.53 -7.27
N ASP A 183 9.39 -24.73 -8.26
CA ASP A 183 10.84 -24.89 -8.09
C ASP A 183 11.22 -25.93 -7.00
N GLY A 184 10.64 -27.13 -7.06
CA GLY A 184 10.92 -28.22 -6.10
C GLY A 184 10.04 -28.25 -4.85
N LYS A 185 9.12 -27.29 -4.67
CA LYS A 185 8.30 -27.19 -3.45
C LYS A 185 6.81 -27.19 -3.76
N TRP A 186 6.08 -27.98 -2.99
CA TRP A 186 4.62 -27.97 -2.96
C TRP A 186 4.09 -26.95 -1.94
N GLY A 187 3.02 -26.27 -2.31
CA GLY A 187 2.35 -25.29 -1.47
C GLY A 187 0.98 -24.90 -2.02
N SER A 188 0.54 -23.70 -1.67
CA SER A 188 -0.71 -23.09 -2.13
C SER A 188 -0.53 -21.57 -2.17
N PHE A 189 -1.27 -20.88 -3.03
CA PHE A 189 -1.37 -19.43 -2.95
C PHE A 189 -2.15 -19.02 -1.71
N ARG A 190 -1.64 -18.03 -0.97
CA ARG A 190 -2.24 -17.52 0.27
C ARG A 190 -2.24 -16.01 0.23
N HIS A 191 -3.35 -15.43 0.66
CA HIS A 191 -3.43 -13.98 0.88
C HIS A 191 -2.66 -13.64 2.15
N THR A 192 -1.73 -12.70 2.03
CA THR A 192 -1.02 -12.11 3.15
C THR A 192 -1.34 -10.63 3.18
N VAL A 193 -1.55 -10.07 4.37
CA VAL A 193 -1.64 -8.62 4.51
C VAL A 193 -0.28 -8.04 4.09
N THR A 194 -0.28 -7.17 3.08
CA THR A 194 0.89 -6.36 2.74
C THR A 194 1.09 -5.39 3.89
N GLN A 195 1.90 -5.79 4.87
CA GLN A 195 2.28 -4.92 5.97
C GLN A 195 3.13 -3.78 5.42
N SER A 196 2.50 -2.62 5.20
CA SER A 196 3.21 -1.35 5.30
C SER A 196 2.66 -0.67 6.55
N PRO A 197 3.33 -0.80 7.71
CA PRO A 197 3.03 0.04 8.86
C PRO A 197 3.34 1.49 8.45
N GLY A 198 2.30 2.20 7.98
CA GLY A 198 2.42 3.54 7.41
C GLY A 198 2.63 3.55 5.90
N THR A 199 2.23 4.66 5.26
CA THR A 199 2.57 4.99 3.88
C THR A 199 4.10 4.85 3.72
N PRO A 200 4.62 4.15 2.70
CA PRO A 200 6.05 4.01 2.52
C PRO A 200 6.69 5.40 2.38
N CYS A 201 7.48 5.81 3.37
CA CYS A 201 8.31 7.00 3.26
C CYS A 201 9.47 6.70 2.31
N LEU A 202 9.50 7.41 1.19
CA LEU A 202 10.57 7.32 0.21
C LEU A 202 11.41 8.59 0.29
N TRP A 203 12.73 8.43 0.15
CA TRP A 203 13.59 9.57 -0.10
C TRP A 203 13.31 10.12 -1.51
N THR A 204 13.05 11.41 -1.60
CA THR A 204 12.80 12.14 -2.85
C THR A 204 13.44 13.52 -2.80
N GLU A 205 13.91 14.01 -3.95
CA GLU A 205 14.39 15.38 -4.12
C GLU A 205 13.23 16.37 -4.34
N HIS A 206 12.09 15.87 -4.81
CA HIS A 206 10.91 16.67 -5.14
C HIS A 206 9.73 16.24 -4.27
N ALA A 207 9.37 17.10 -3.33
CA ALA A 207 8.27 16.91 -2.39
C ALA A 207 7.41 18.17 -2.29
N VAL A 208 6.14 17.98 -1.93
CA VAL A 208 5.16 19.05 -1.69
C VAL A 208 4.43 18.80 -0.37
N LEU A 209 4.23 19.85 0.41
CA LEU A 209 3.51 19.80 1.67
C LEU A 209 2.02 19.97 1.43
N ASN A 210 1.21 19.07 1.97
CA ASN A 210 -0.24 19.14 1.84
C ASN A 210 -0.96 18.49 3.01
N VAL A 211 -2.26 18.73 3.14
CA VAL A 211 -3.13 18.04 4.10
C VAL A 211 -3.77 16.81 3.44
N GLN A 212 -3.69 15.66 4.10
CA GLN A 212 -4.41 14.46 3.63
C GLN A 212 -5.92 14.58 3.86
N THR A 213 -6.29 15.15 5.01
CA THR A 213 -7.67 15.32 5.45
C THR A 213 -7.92 16.78 5.76
N ARG A 214 -8.75 17.44 4.92
CA ARG A 214 -9.13 18.84 5.14
C ARG A 214 -9.83 19.01 6.49
N GLY A 215 -9.51 20.08 7.22
CA GLY A 215 -10.00 20.32 8.57
C GLY A 215 -9.17 19.67 9.67
N ASP A 216 -8.27 18.74 9.33
CA ASP A 216 -7.38 18.08 10.28
C ASP A 216 -5.92 18.41 9.98
N LEU A 217 -5.36 19.34 10.75
CA LEU A 217 -3.96 19.75 10.61
C LEU A 217 -2.96 18.66 11.02
N SER A 218 -3.38 17.63 11.76
CA SER A 218 -2.51 16.49 12.08
C SER A 218 -2.21 15.63 10.85
N SER A 219 -3.00 15.78 9.79
CA SER A 219 -2.84 15.10 8.51
C SER A 219 -1.88 15.81 7.54
N LEU A 220 -1.27 16.92 7.98
CA LEU A 220 -0.28 17.67 7.20
C LEU A 220 1.01 16.85 7.07
N GLN A 221 1.38 16.50 5.85
CA GLN A 221 2.56 15.68 5.57
C GLN A 221 3.17 16.02 4.21
N TRP A 222 4.42 15.61 4.03
CA TRP A 222 5.11 15.69 2.75
C TRP A 222 4.64 14.56 1.83
N PHE A 223 4.24 14.95 0.63
CA PHE A 223 3.92 14.05 -0.48
C PHE A 223 4.99 14.17 -1.54
N GLU A 224 5.18 13.10 -2.29
CA GLU A 224 6.04 13.12 -3.47
C GLU A 224 5.47 14.08 -4.54
N SER A 225 6.31 14.97 -5.05
CA SER A 225 5.88 15.94 -6.05
C SER A 225 5.75 15.30 -7.43
N PRO A 226 4.71 15.63 -8.21
CA PRO A 226 4.59 15.21 -9.61
C PRO A 226 5.80 15.59 -10.47
N LEU A 227 6.58 16.61 -10.08
CA LEU A 227 7.80 17.02 -10.79
C LEU A 227 8.84 15.89 -10.92
N ARG A 228 8.80 14.88 -10.04
CA ARG A 228 9.65 13.68 -10.17
C ARG A 228 9.35 12.88 -11.44
N TYR A 229 8.09 12.85 -11.85
CA TYR A 229 7.59 12.01 -12.96
C TYR A 229 7.20 12.82 -14.20
N ARG A 230 6.94 14.12 -14.02
CA ARG A 230 6.58 15.07 -15.07
C ARG A 230 7.51 16.27 -14.98
N PRO A 231 8.54 16.33 -15.83
CA PRO A 231 9.40 17.50 -15.93
C PRO A 231 8.57 18.77 -16.15
N ALA A 232 9.08 19.90 -15.68
CA ALA A 232 8.50 21.19 -15.99
C ALA A 232 8.43 21.37 -17.52
N SER A 233 7.35 21.99 -18.01
CA SER A 233 7.23 22.35 -19.41
C SER A 233 8.26 23.43 -19.78
N ASP A 234 8.62 23.52 -21.07
CA ASP A 234 9.68 24.42 -21.56
C ASP A 234 9.40 25.92 -21.31
N ASP A 235 8.14 26.29 -21.04
CA ASP A 235 7.71 27.65 -20.69
C ASP A 235 7.82 27.98 -19.19
N ARG A 236 8.24 27.02 -18.36
CA ARG A 236 8.38 27.17 -16.90
C ARG A 236 9.83 27.11 -16.47
N VAL A 237 10.15 27.82 -15.39
CA VAL A 237 11.46 27.77 -14.75
C VAL A 237 11.38 26.87 -13.53
N LEU A 238 12.15 25.78 -13.53
CA LEU A 238 12.26 24.90 -12.37
C LEU A 238 13.12 25.56 -11.29
N CYS A 239 12.50 26.02 -10.21
CA CYS A 239 13.18 26.66 -9.10
C CYS A 239 13.25 25.73 -7.90
N SER A 240 14.43 25.64 -7.27
CA SER A 240 14.61 25.03 -5.96
C SER A 240 14.12 26.00 -4.90
N VAL A 241 13.19 25.54 -4.05
CA VAL A 241 12.58 26.35 -3.00
C VAL A 241 13.41 26.28 -1.73
N TYR A 242 13.69 27.46 -1.16
CA TYR A 242 14.38 27.59 0.14
C TYR A 242 13.41 28.02 1.23
N TYR A 243 12.51 28.95 0.92
CA TYR A 243 11.46 29.41 1.83
C TYR A 243 10.12 29.43 1.10
N ALA A 244 9.09 28.90 1.75
CA ALA A 244 7.70 28.94 1.30
C ALA A 244 6.83 29.44 2.48
N PRO A 245 6.39 30.69 2.47
CA PRO A 245 5.63 31.25 3.58
C PRO A 245 4.16 30.83 3.52
N LEU A 246 3.50 30.92 4.67
CA LEU A 246 2.07 30.65 4.81
C LEU A 246 1.26 31.93 4.56
N ASN A 247 0.22 31.80 3.76
CA ASN A 247 -0.77 32.84 3.58
C ASN A 247 -2.10 32.47 4.25
N PHE A 248 -2.96 33.47 4.48
CA PHE A 248 -4.27 33.26 5.13
C PHE A 248 -5.12 32.23 4.37
N ARG A 249 -5.03 32.22 3.04
CA ARG A 249 -5.68 31.23 2.16
C ARG A 249 -5.27 29.81 2.52
N ASP A 250 -3.98 29.57 2.73
CA ASP A 250 -3.45 28.23 3.03
C ASP A 250 -4.03 27.70 4.34
N VAL A 251 -4.09 28.56 5.37
CA VAL A 251 -4.67 28.21 6.67
C VAL A 251 -6.17 27.96 6.56
N MET A 252 -6.91 28.80 5.83
CA MET A 252 -8.36 28.61 5.66
C MET A 252 -8.70 27.32 4.90
N LEU A 253 -7.90 26.97 3.87
CA LEU A 253 -8.06 25.71 3.13
C LEU A 253 -7.72 24.52 4.02
N ALA A 254 -6.58 24.55 4.71
CA ALA A 254 -6.13 23.45 5.56
C ALA A 254 -7.09 23.18 6.73
N THR A 255 -7.67 24.24 7.32
CA THR A 255 -8.67 24.14 8.40
C THR A 255 -10.10 23.88 7.92
N GLY A 256 -10.33 23.82 6.61
CA GLY A 256 -11.66 23.56 6.03
C GLY A 256 -12.64 24.73 6.14
N LYS A 257 -12.18 25.92 6.54
CA LYS A 257 -13.01 27.15 6.60
C LYS A 257 -13.26 27.76 5.23
N LEU A 258 -12.42 27.46 4.24
CA LEU A 258 -12.60 27.85 2.84
C LEU A 258 -12.84 26.60 1.99
N ALA A 259 -13.96 26.57 1.27
CA ALA A 259 -14.26 25.52 0.31
C ALA A 259 -13.37 25.68 -0.94
N PRO A 260 -12.78 24.61 -1.48
CA PRO A 260 -11.91 24.71 -2.66
C PRO A 260 -12.60 25.14 -3.95
N ASP A 261 -13.93 25.06 -4.02
CA ASP A 261 -14.72 25.60 -5.13
C ASP A 261 -14.63 27.14 -5.22
N ALA A 262 -14.18 27.80 -4.14
CA ALA A 262 -13.89 29.24 -4.14
C ALA A 262 -12.52 29.57 -4.78
N LEU A 263 -11.72 28.57 -5.17
CA LEU A 263 -10.44 28.78 -5.81
C LEU A 263 -10.61 29.02 -7.32
N PRO A 264 -9.84 29.94 -7.92
CA PRO A 264 -9.94 30.24 -9.34
C PRO A 264 -9.47 29.07 -10.22
N GLY A 265 -10.05 28.98 -11.43
CA GLY A 265 -9.65 28.00 -12.43
C GLY A 265 -10.01 26.56 -12.06
N ASN A 266 -9.10 25.63 -12.34
CA ASN A 266 -9.28 24.19 -12.09
C ASN A 266 -8.67 23.72 -10.76
N LEU A 267 -8.31 24.63 -9.86
CA LEU A 267 -7.63 24.31 -8.60
C LEU A 267 -8.48 23.49 -7.63
N ALA A 268 -9.81 23.55 -7.75
CA ALA A 268 -10.70 22.67 -6.97
C ALA A 268 -10.44 21.18 -7.25
N THR A 269 -9.93 20.87 -8.45
CA THR A 269 -9.51 19.52 -8.87
C THR A 269 -8.02 19.25 -8.68
N SER A 270 -7.26 20.25 -8.23
CA SER A 270 -5.82 20.08 -7.95
C SER A 270 -5.63 19.25 -6.69
N GLU A 271 -4.71 18.29 -6.76
CA GLU A 271 -4.34 17.46 -5.62
C GLU A 271 -3.61 18.29 -4.55
N CYS A 272 -2.90 19.35 -4.94
CA CYS A 272 -2.24 20.28 -4.02
C CYS A 272 -2.72 21.71 -4.23
N VAL A 273 -3.19 22.35 -3.15
CA VAL A 273 -3.76 23.71 -3.16
C VAL A 273 -3.03 24.69 -2.25
N LEU A 274 -2.07 24.19 -1.44
CA LEU A 274 -1.34 24.97 -0.46
C LEU A 274 -0.09 25.61 -1.08
N GLY A 275 0.21 26.84 -0.65
CA GLY A 275 1.43 27.56 -0.98
C GLY A 275 1.24 28.46 -2.20
N LEU A 276 1.52 29.74 -2.01
CA LEU A 276 1.23 30.82 -2.95
C LEU A 276 2.46 31.55 -3.46
N GLU A 277 3.56 31.43 -2.74
CA GLU A 277 4.80 32.13 -3.04
C GLU A 277 5.97 31.34 -2.49
N PHE A 278 7.15 31.71 -2.95
CA PHE A 278 8.40 31.12 -2.52
C PHE A 278 9.55 32.09 -2.75
N SER A 279 10.68 31.80 -2.10
CA SER A 279 11.99 32.27 -2.52
C SER A 279 12.97 31.11 -2.63
N GLY A 280 13.96 31.25 -3.49
CA GLY A 280 14.94 30.20 -3.74
C GLY A 280 15.88 30.49 -4.88
N ARG A 281 16.19 29.46 -5.67
CA ARG A 281 17.14 29.55 -6.78
C ARG A 281 16.60 28.95 -8.06
N ASP A 282 16.88 29.59 -9.18
CA ASP A 282 16.62 29.02 -10.51
C ASP A 282 17.75 28.06 -10.95
N PRO A 283 17.64 27.39 -12.12
CA PRO A 283 18.67 26.44 -12.59
C PRO A 283 20.03 27.10 -12.87
N SER A 284 20.07 28.41 -13.10
CA SER A 284 21.31 29.17 -13.27
C SER A 284 21.96 29.57 -11.94
N GLY A 285 21.31 29.27 -10.81
CA GLY A 285 21.76 29.59 -9.47
C GLY A 285 21.38 31.01 -9.02
N ARG A 286 20.64 31.78 -9.82
CA ARG A 286 20.19 33.14 -9.44
C ARG A 286 19.20 33.06 -8.29
N ARG A 287 19.28 34.02 -7.36
CA ARG A 287 18.31 34.14 -6.27
C ARG A 287 17.01 34.73 -6.81
N VAL A 288 15.91 34.02 -6.62
CA VAL A 288 14.60 34.39 -7.14
C VAL A 288 13.54 34.33 -6.06
N MET A 289 12.51 35.16 -6.19
CA MET A 289 11.26 35.09 -5.45
C MET A 289 10.10 35.12 -6.44
N GLY A 290 8.99 34.44 -6.14
CA GLY A 290 7.92 34.32 -7.12
C GLY A 290 6.56 33.98 -6.54
N LEU A 291 5.53 34.22 -7.36
CA LEU A 291 4.16 33.79 -7.11
C LEU A 291 3.88 32.48 -7.85
N VAL A 292 3.14 31.60 -7.19
CA VAL A 292 2.59 30.39 -7.78
C VAL A 292 1.12 30.28 -7.45
N VAL A 293 0.37 29.63 -8.34
CA VAL A 293 -1.08 29.50 -8.18
C VAL A 293 -1.42 28.60 -6.97
N ALA A 294 -0.66 27.51 -6.82
CA ALA A 294 -0.71 26.54 -5.74
C ALA A 294 0.57 25.70 -5.76
N GLY A 295 0.81 24.90 -4.71
CA GLY A 295 1.96 23.98 -4.64
C GLY A 295 3.28 24.67 -4.31
N GLY A 296 3.24 25.91 -3.82
CA GLY A 296 4.45 26.67 -3.45
C GLY A 296 5.18 26.14 -2.22
N MET A 297 4.46 25.46 -1.32
CA MET A 297 5.06 24.74 -0.20
C MET A 297 5.65 23.42 -0.68
N ALA A 298 6.76 23.51 -1.40
CA ALA A 298 7.43 22.37 -2.02
C ALA A 298 8.95 22.51 -1.88
N THR A 299 9.70 21.46 -2.23
CA THR A 299 11.17 21.54 -2.38
C THR A 299 11.58 22.12 -3.74
N ALA A 300 10.72 22.02 -4.74
CA ALA A 300 10.90 22.61 -6.07
C ALA A 300 9.56 23.00 -6.67
N VAL A 301 9.56 24.06 -7.48
CA VAL A 301 8.37 24.59 -8.16
C VAL A 301 8.69 24.91 -9.62
N ALA A 302 7.74 24.63 -10.51
CA ALA A 302 7.79 25.07 -11.89
C ALA A 302 7.12 26.45 -11.99
N ALA A 303 7.92 27.52 -11.91
CA ALA A 303 7.43 28.89 -11.84
C ALA A 303 7.18 29.48 -13.23
N ASP A 304 6.19 30.39 -13.31
CA ASP A 304 5.98 31.24 -14.47
C ASP A 304 7.05 32.35 -14.50
N PRO A 305 7.82 32.52 -15.59
CA PRO A 305 8.77 33.61 -15.71
C PRO A 305 8.16 35.01 -15.48
N ASN A 306 6.87 35.20 -15.79
CA ASN A 306 6.18 36.49 -15.61
C ASN A 306 5.85 36.81 -14.15
N PHE A 307 5.90 35.81 -13.28
CA PHE A 307 5.63 35.91 -11.85
C PHE A 307 6.88 35.57 -11.03
N LEU A 308 8.06 35.78 -11.61
CA LEU A 308 9.36 35.52 -11.01
C LEU A 308 10.18 36.80 -11.03
N TRP A 309 10.74 37.16 -9.89
CA TRP A 309 11.58 38.35 -9.72
C TRP A 309 12.94 37.96 -9.14
N GLU A 310 13.98 38.66 -9.58
CA GLU A 310 15.31 38.53 -8.99
C GLU A 310 15.33 39.14 -7.59
N VAL A 311 15.93 38.42 -6.64
CA VAL A 311 16.08 38.91 -5.27
C VAL A 311 17.22 39.93 -5.21
N PRO A 312 16.98 41.15 -4.68
CA PRO A 312 18.00 42.18 -4.53
C PRO A 312 19.26 41.69 -3.81
N ALA A 313 20.40 42.30 -4.15
CA ALA A 313 21.71 41.95 -3.59
C ALA A 313 21.69 41.88 -2.05
N ASP A 314 21.11 42.91 -1.45
CA ASP A 314 21.11 43.16 -0.01
C ASP A 314 20.00 42.41 0.74
N TRP A 315 19.17 41.61 0.05
CA TRP A 315 18.10 40.83 0.68
C TRP A 315 18.53 39.37 0.90
N SER A 316 18.18 38.85 2.06
CA SER A 316 18.17 37.41 2.31
C SER A 316 17.00 36.74 1.55
N LEU A 317 17.11 35.43 1.33
CA LEU A 317 15.98 34.66 0.78
C LEU A 317 14.78 34.63 1.74
N GLU A 318 15.02 34.69 3.05
CA GLU A 318 13.96 34.75 4.06
C GLU A 318 13.14 36.04 3.93
N GLU A 319 13.80 37.20 3.86
CA GLU A 319 13.14 38.50 3.63
C GLU A 319 12.41 38.51 2.29
N ALA A 320 13.05 38.03 1.23
CA ALA A 320 12.47 37.99 -0.12
C ALA A 320 11.20 37.15 -0.18
N ALA A 321 11.08 36.09 0.63
CA ALA A 321 9.88 35.25 0.67
C ALA A 321 8.64 36.02 1.15
N THR A 322 8.80 37.11 1.89
CA THR A 322 7.68 37.86 2.49
C THR A 322 6.99 38.84 1.53
N VAL A 323 7.55 39.04 0.35
CA VAL A 323 7.20 40.15 -0.55
C VAL A 323 6.15 39.80 -1.60
N PRO A 324 6.25 38.68 -2.35
CA PRO A 324 5.46 38.45 -3.56
C PRO A 324 3.95 38.61 -3.38
N VAL A 325 3.30 37.92 -2.45
CA VAL A 325 1.84 37.99 -2.25
C VAL A 325 1.45 39.33 -1.65
N ALA A 326 2.14 39.76 -0.60
CA ALA A 326 1.78 40.96 0.15
C ALA A 326 1.83 42.22 -0.73
N TYR A 327 2.96 42.45 -1.41
CA TYR A 327 3.16 43.64 -2.23
C TYR A 327 2.40 43.58 -3.55
N SER A 328 2.28 42.40 -4.19
CA SER A 328 1.48 42.29 -5.42
C SER A 328 0.00 42.55 -5.14
N THR A 329 -0.52 42.05 -4.01
CA THR A 329 -1.90 42.31 -3.58
C THR A 329 -2.10 43.80 -3.28
N ALA A 330 -1.19 44.41 -2.51
CA ALA A 330 -1.26 45.82 -2.15
C ALA A 330 -1.18 46.74 -3.38
N TYR A 331 -0.22 46.50 -4.27
CA TYR A 331 -0.03 47.28 -5.50
C TYR A 331 -1.23 47.16 -6.43
N TYR A 332 -1.73 45.94 -6.65
CA TYR A 332 -2.91 45.73 -7.49
C TYR A 332 -4.15 46.42 -6.90
N ALA A 333 -4.38 46.31 -5.58
CA ALA A 333 -5.52 46.93 -4.92
C ALA A 333 -5.47 48.45 -4.96
N LEU A 334 -4.33 49.06 -4.63
CA LEU A 334 -4.21 50.51 -4.51
C LEU A 334 -4.05 51.20 -5.87
N LEU A 335 -3.12 50.74 -6.71
CA LEU A 335 -2.70 51.47 -7.90
C LEU A 335 -3.48 51.01 -9.15
N VAL A 336 -3.64 49.71 -9.33
CA VAL A 336 -4.31 49.17 -10.53
C VAL A 336 -5.83 49.28 -10.42
N ARG A 337 -6.39 48.93 -9.27
CA ARG A 337 -7.85 48.91 -9.05
C ARG A 337 -8.36 50.17 -8.35
N GLY A 338 -7.65 50.64 -7.35
CA GLY A 338 -8.02 51.83 -6.57
C GLY A 338 -7.65 53.14 -7.26
N ALA A 339 -6.71 53.12 -8.22
CA ALA A 339 -6.17 54.31 -8.88
C ALA A 339 -5.75 55.42 -7.90
N MET A 340 -5.19 55.02 -6.75
CA MET A 340 -4.81 55.92 -5.66
C MET A 340 -3.83 56.99 -6.13
N LEU A 341 -4.11 58.24 -5.75
CA LEU A 341 -3.27 59.39 -6.06
C LEU A 341 -2.43 59.82 -4.85
N PRO A 342 -1.27 60.46 -5.05
CA PRO A 342 -0.46 61.00 -3.97
C PRO A 342 -1.25 61.98 -3.08
N GLY A 343 -1.08 61.88 -1.76
CA GLY A 343 -1.72 62.76 -0.79
C GLY A 343 -3.17 62.40 -0.40
N GLU A 344 -3.74 61.34 -0.97
CA GLU A 344 -5.08 60.87 -0.59
C GLU A 344 -5.12 60.25 0.81
N ALA A 345 -6.31 59.97 1.33
CA ALA A 345 -6.52 59.31 2.61
C ALA A 345 -7.16 57.92 2.42
N LEU A 346 -6.70 56.93 3.19
CA LEU A 346 -7.18 55.55 3.10
C LEU A 346 -7.32 54.90 4.49
N LEU A 347 -8.25 53.95 4.59
CA LEU A 347 -8.44 53.09 5.75
C LEU A 347 -7.93 51.68 5.45
N VAL A 348 -6.93 51.24 6.21
CA VAL A 348 -6.30 49.92 6.11
C VAL A 348 -6.75 49.05 7.25
N HIS A 349 -7.59 48.06 6.97
CA HIS A 349 -7.93 47.06 7.98
C HIS A 349 -6.77 46.08 8.22
N SER A 350 -6.65 45.61 9.45
CA SER A 350 -5.62 44.67 9.90
C SER A 350 -4.19 45.10 9.53
N GLY A 351 -3.80 46.34 9.91
CA GLY A 351 -2.52 46.94 9.51
C GLY A 351 -1.28 46.16 9.92
N SER A 352 -1.38 45.34 10.98
CA SER A 352 -0.30 44.45 11.45
C SER A 352 -0.13 43.17 10.63
N GLY A 353 -1.01 42.88 9.67
CA GLY A 353 -0.89 41.73 8.76
C GLY A 353 0.01 41.99 7.56
N GLY A 354 0.45 40.94 6.86
CA GLY A 354 1.39 41.07 5.72
C GLY A 354 0.93 42.04 4.63
N VAL A 355 -0.31 41.88 4.14
CA VAL A 355 -0.90 42.82 3.15
C VAL A 355 -1.08 44.21 3.76
N GLY A 356 -1.49 44.30 5.04
CA GLY A 356 -1.67 45.57 5.75
C GLY A 356 -0.39 46.38 5.78
N MET A 357 0.73 45.77 6.18
CA MET A 357 2.04 46.42 6.21
C MET A 357 2.50 46.85 4.81
N ALA A 358 2.29 46.02 3.78
CA ALA A 358 2.63 46.37 2.40
C ALA A 358 1.81 47.57 1.89
N VAL A 359 0.50 47.59 2.17
CA VAL A 359 -0.40 48.72 1.83
C VAL A 359 0.06 50.00 2.53
N ILE A 360 0.34 49.95 3.83
CA ILE A 360 0.82 51.09 4.61
C ILE A 360 2.15 51.61 4.02
N SER A 361 3.08 50.70 3.72
CA SER A 361 4.38 51.04 3.13
C SER A 361 4.24 51.78 1.79
N ILE A 362 3.40 51.27 0.88
CA ILE A 362 3.15 51.90 -0.42
C ILE A 362 2.43 53.24 -0.25
N ALA A 363 1.41 53.31 0.60
CA ALA A 363 0.65 54.54 0.81
C ALA A 363 1.50 55.67 1.40
N LEU A 364 2.34 55.37 2.40
CA LEU A 364 3.24 56.35 3.00
C LEU A 364 4.31 56.82 2.02
N SER A 365 4.81 55.95 1.13
CA SER A 365 5.78 56.37 0.10
C SER A 365 5.18 57.32 -0.94
N MET A 366 3.85 57.29 -1.10
CA MET A 366 3.09 58.22 -1.93
C MET A 366 2.55 59.44 -1.15
N GLY A 367 2.95 59.62 0.11
CA GLY A 367 2.55 60.75 0.95
C GLY A 367 1.07 60.74 1.36
N CYS A 368 0.40 59.58 1.32
CA CYS A 368 -1.00 59.45 1.69
C CYS A 368 -1.20 59.46 3.21
N THR A 369 -2.39 59.88 3.67
CA THR A 369 -2.82 59.77 5.07
C THR A 369 -3.40 58.39 5.34
N VAL A 370 -2.80 57.63 6.25
CA VAL A 370 -3.20 56.26 6.55
C VAL A 370 -3.95 56.20 7.88
N PHE A 371 -5.19 55.69 7.85
CA PHE A 371 -5.90 55.20 9.03
C PHE A 371 -5.79 53.68 9.06
N THR A 372 -5.62 53.07 10.24
CA THR A 372 -5.57 51.62 10.32
C THR A 372 -6.24 51.06 11.56
N THR A 373 -6.74 49.83 11.46
CA THR A 373 -7.24 49.05 12.59
C THR A 373 -6.28 47.92 12.93
N VAL A 374 -6.06 47.69 14.21
CA VAL A 374 -5.32 46.55 14.76
C VAL A 374 -6.20 45.85 15.79
N GLY A 375 -6.04 44.53 15.91
CA GLY A 375 -6.83 43.68 16.81
C GLY A 375 -6.31 43.60 18.23
#